data_AF-A0A4D4L0Q1-F1
#
_entry.id   AF-A0A4D4L0Q1-F1
#
_cell.length_a   1.000
_cell.length_b   1.000
_cell.length_c   1.000
_cell.angle_alpha   90.00
_cell.angle_beta   90.00
_cell.angle_gamma   90.00
#
_symmetry.space_group_name_H-M   'P 1'
#
loop_
_entity.id
_entity.type
_entity.pdbx_description
1 polymer ?
#
loop_
_entity_poly.entity_id
_entity_poly.type
_entity_poly.pdbx_seq_one_letter_code
_entity_poly.pdbx_strand_id
1 'polypeptide(L)'
;MAEEVNARATVVEKGFTADAVLDGRADLAIQQVSELMAVRGVDVVGPFPAGADHDTEFSAVPSTAAAGLRPALELVRFLASEQARSAYGAFGLKAATGNGTRAS
;
A
#
# COMPACT_ATOMS: atom_id res chain seq x y z
N MET A 1 -27.10 -5.21 -7.33
CA MET A 1 -25.80 -5.70 -6.83
C MET A 1 -25.13 -4.67 -5.93
N ALA A 2 -24.83 -3.45 -6.41
CA ALA A 2 -24.26 -2.41 -5.55
C ALA A 2 -25.12 -2.08 -4.31
N GLU A 3 -26.45 -1.97 -4.45
CA GLU A 3 -27.36 -1.76 -3.31
C GLU A 3 -27.33 -2.91 -2.29
N GLU A 4 -27.26 -4.15 -2.75
CA GLU A 4 -27.24 -5.33 -1.88
C GLU A 4 -25.92 -5.42 -1.10
N VAL A 5 -24.79 -5.10 -1.77
CA VAL A 5 -23.48 -4.99 -1.12
C VAL A 5 -23.49 -3.85 -0.10
N ASN A 6 -23.98 -2.67 -0.49
CA ASN A 6 -24.03 -1.50 0.39
C ASN A 6 -24.94 -1.71 1.61
N ALA A 7 -26.04 -2.44 1.46
CA ALA A 7 -26.95 -2.78 2.56
C ALA A 7 -26.30 -3.65 3.64
N ARG A 8 -25.19 -4.33 3.33
CA ARG A 8 -24.43 -5.19 4.25
C ARG A 8 -23.02 -4.68 4.54
N ALA A 9 -22.67 -3.51 4.01
CA ALA A 9 -21.33 -2.97 4.14
C ALA A 9 -21.08 -2.42 5.54
N THR A 10 -20.00 -2.86 6.18
CA THR A 10 -19.47 -2.25 7.40
C THR A 10 -18.52 -1.12 7.01
N VAL A 11 -19.00 0.12 7.05
CA VAL A 11 -18.19 1.29 6.70
C VAL A 11 -17.21 1.61 7.83
N VAL A 12 -15.92 1.63 7.51
CA VAL A 12 -14.85 2.06 8.42
C VAL A 12 -14.41 3.46 7.99
N GLU A 13 -14.71 4.48 8.80
CA GLU A 13 -14.39 5.88 8.45
C GLU A 13 -12.89 6.16 8.43
N LYS A 14 -12.12 5.51 9.32
CA LYS A 14 -10.68 5.65 9.47
C LYS A 14 -10.07 4.36 10.02
N GLY A 15 -8.84 4.05 9.63
CA GLY A 15 -8.09 2.89 10.11
C GLY A 15 -8.09 1.73 9.13
N PHE A 16 -7.80 0.53 9.63
CA PHE A 16 -7.65 -0.67 8.82
C PHE A 16 -8.94 -1.48 8.80
N THR A 17 -9.44 -1.82 7.62
CA THR A 17 -10.66 -2.65 7.48
C THR A 17 -10.46 -4.06 8.02
N ALA A 18 -9.21 -4.54 8.09
CA ALA A 18 -8.86 -5.83 8.71
C ALA A 18 -9.27 -5.90 10.19
N ASP A 19 -9.30 -4.77 10.91
CA ASP A 19 -9.75 -4.74 12.30
C ASP A 19 -11.23 -5.15 12.43
N ALA A 20 -12.06 -4.84 11.42
CA ALA A 20 -13.47 -5.23 11.40
C ALA A 20 -13.67 -6.75 11.27
N VAL A 21 -12.68 -7.46 10.71
CA VAL A 21 -12.69 -8.92 10.67
C VAL A 21 -12.33 -9.49 12.03
N LEU A 22 -11.29 -8.93 12.66
CA LEU A 22 -10.81 -9.38 13.97
C LEU A 22 -11.83 -9.18 15.09
N ASP A 23 -12.60 -8.09 15.05
CA ASP A 23 -13.63 -7.79 16.05
C ASP A 23 -15.03 -8.31 15.69
N GLY A 24 -15.18 -8.98 14.55
CA GLY A 24 -16.40 -9.65 14.13
C GLY A 24 -17.47 -8.73 13.52
N ARG A 25 -17.16 -7.46 13.23
CA ARG A 25 -18.09 -6.56 12.52
C ARG A 25 -18.19 -6.83 11.02
N ALA A 26 -17.27 -7.61 10.44
CA ALA A 26 -17.28 -7.98 9.03
C ALA A 26 -16.68 -9.37 8.81
N ASP A 27 -17.18 -10.10 7.81
CA ASP A 27 -16.61 -11.39 7.42
C ASP A 27 -15.43 -11.25 6.43
N LEU A 28 -15.36 -10.11 5.73
CA LEU A 28 -14.33 -9.81 4.72
C LEU A 28 -13.91 -8.34 4.80
N ALA A 29 -12.61 -8.09 4.64
CA ALA A 29 -12.02 -6.77 4.53
C ALA A 29 -11.54 -6.50 3.10
N ILE A 30 -11.81 -5.31 2.59
CA ILE A 30 -11.33 -4.83 1.28
C ILE A 30 -10.59 -3.51 1.49
N GLN A 31 -9.28 -3.51 1.26
CA GLN A 31 -8.39 -2.35 1.35
C GLN A 31 -7.10 -2.64 0.57
N GLN A 32 -6.22 -1.65 0.46
CA GLN A 32 -4.89 -1.88 -0.10
C GLN A 32 -4.15 -3.00 0.64
N VAL A 33 -3.49 -3.90 -0.10
CA VAL A 33 -2.78 -5.05 0.47
C VAL A 33 -1.78 -4.63 1.56
N SER A 34 -1.07 -3.51 1.36
CA SER A 34 -0.12 -3.00 2.34
C SER A 34 -0.74 -2.60 3.67
N GLU A 35 -1.98 -2.14 3.64
CA GLU A 35 -2.74 -1.79 4.83
C GLU A 35 -3.26 -3.05 5.54
N LEU A 36 -3.73 -4.04 4.78
CA LEU A 36 -4.14 -5.33 5.35
C LEU A 36 -2.96 -6.04 6.04
N MET A 37 -1.78 -6.04 5.41
CA MET A 37 -0.57 -6.67 5.97
C MET A 37 0.01 -5.93 7.19
N ALA A 38 -0.42 -4.69 7.45
CA ALA A 38 -0.04 -3.96 8.66
C ALA A 38 -0.75 -4.49 9.92
N VAL A 39 -1.89 -5.18 9.75
CA VAL A 39 -2.67 -5.76 10.85
C VAL A 39 -2.26 -7.21 11.06
N ARG A 40 -1.91 -7.56 12.31
CA ARG A 40 -1.59 -8.93 12.69
C ARG A 40 -2.86 -9.73 12.97
N GLY A 41 -2.86 -11.01 12.59
CA GLY A 41 -3.93 -11.96 12.93
C GLY A 41 -5.00 -12.11 11.85
N VAL A 42 -4.81 -11.51 10.68
CA VAL A 42 -5.66 -11.74 9.49
C VAL A 42 -4.88 -12.50 8.42
N ASP A 43 -5.60 -13.30 7.65
CA ASP A 43 -5.06 -13.97 6.47
C ASP A 43 -5.35 -13.13 5.22
N VAL A 44 -4.31 -12.65 4.56
CA VAL A 44 -4.44 -11.88 3.32
C VAL A 44 -4.48 -12.83 2.13
N VAL A 45 -5.64 -12.92 1.47
CA VAL A 45 -5.88 -13.83 0.34
C VAL A 45 -5.08 -13.42 -0.91
N GLY A 46 -4.89 -12.12 -1.13
CA GLY A 46 -4.13 -11.59 -2.25
C GLY A 46 -4.82 -10.41 -2.95
N PRO A 47 -4.24 -9.91 -4.05
CA PRO A 47 -4.81 -8.82 -4.83
C PRO A 47 -6.06 -9.26 -5.61
N PHE A 48 -6.83 -8.29 -6.09
CA PHE A 48 -7.93 -8.57 -6.99
C PHE A 48 -7.43 -9.07 -8.36
N PRO A 49 -8.30 -9.74 -9.14
CA PRO A 49 -8.00 -10.07 -10.52
C PRO A 49 -7.64 -8.83 -11.34
N ALA A 50 -6.87 -9.02 -12.41
CA ALA A 50 -6.52 -7.95 -13.33
C ALA A 50 -7.76 -7.21 -13.86
N GLY A 51 -7.74 -5.88 -13.81
CA GLY A 51 -8.86 -5.02 -14.21
C GLY A 51 -9.90 -4.75 -13.10
N ALA A 52 -9.81 -5.42 -11.96
CA ALA A 52 -10.62 -5.14 -10.76
C ALA A 52 -9.79 -4.57 -9.59
N ASP A 53 -8.46 -4.51 -9.75
CA ASP A 53 -7.55 -3.94 -8.77
C ASP A 53 -7.22 -2.46 -9.08
N HIS A 54 -6.69 -1.76 -8.08
CA HIS A 54 -6.19 -0.40 -8.22
C HIS A 54 -4.76 -0.29 -7.69
N ASP A 55 -3.80 -0.22 -8.61
CA ASP A 55 -2.40 -0.01 -8.27
C ASP A 55 -2.17 1.43 -7.79
N THR A 56 -1.43 1.57 -6.69
CA THR A 56 -0.99 2.87 -6.16
C THR A 56 0.53 2.97 -6.25
N GLU A 57 1.02 3.92 -7.02
CA GLU A 57 2.45 4.18 -7.18
C GLU A 57 2.93 5.24 -6.19
N PHE A 58 4.01 4.95 -5.46
CA PHE A 58 4.70 5.89 -4.60
C PHE A 58 6.04 6.30 -5.22
N SER A 59 6.28 7.60 -5.29
CA SER A 59 7.52 8.17 -5.83
C SER A 59 8.12 9.17 -4.86
N ALA A 60 9.45 9.23 -4.80
CA ALA A 60 10.18 10.17 -3.96
C ALA A 60 11.24 10.90 -4.78
N VAL A 61 11.24 12.24 -4.71
CA VAL A 61 12.23 13.12 -5.34
C VAL A 61 12.61 14.24 -4.38
N PRO A 62 13.86 14.71 -4.35
CA PRO A 62 14.22 15.90 -3.58
C PRO A 62 13.48 17.14 -4.10
N SER A 63 13.00 17.99 -3.20
CA SER A 63 12.48 19.31 -3.58
C SER A 63 13.60 20.21 -4.10
N THR A 64 13.30 21.04 -5.10
CA THR A 64 14.23 22.07 -5.62
C THR A 64 14.55 23.13 -4.56
N ALA A 65 13.69 23.29 -3.55
CA ALA A 65 13.87 24.21 -2.44
C ALA A 65 14.46 23.54 -1.18
N ALA A 66 14.97 22.31 -1.29
CA ALA A 66 15.53 21.60 -0.15
C ALA A 66 16.72 22.37 0.45
N ALA A 67 16.66 22.65 1.77
CA ALA A 67 17.73 23.31 2.51
C ALA A 67 19.07 22.55 2.45
N GLY A 68 19.03 21.24 2.19
CA GLY A 68 20.20 20.40 1.96
C GLY A 68 19.93 19.37 0.86
N LEU A 69 20.42 19.64 -0.35
CA LEU A 69 20.26 18.73 -1.49
C LEU A 69 20.96 17.38 -1.24
N ARG A 70 22.14 17.39 -0.61
CA ARG A 70 22.92 16.17 -0.37
C ARG A 70 22.20 15.18 0.58
N PRO A 71 21.77 15.59 1.80
CA PRO A 71 20.98 14.72 2.66
C PRO A 71 19.66 14.25 2.02
N ALA A 72 18.98 15.11 1.26
CA ALA A 72 17.75 14.73 0.56
C ALA A 72 18.00 13.63 -0.49
N LEU A 73 19.08 13.74 -1.25
CA LEU A 73 19.50 12.70 -2.20
C LEU A 73 19.93 11.41 -1.49
N GLU A 74 20.56 11.50 -0.32
CA GLU A 74 20.92 10.33 0.50
C GLU A 74 19.67 9.58 0.98
N LEU A 75 18.64 10.31 1.42
CA LEU A 75 17.36 9.71 1.79
C LEU A 75 16.70 9.01 0.60
N VAL A 76 16.63 9.65 -0.57
CA VAL A 76 16.04 9.02 -1.77
C VAL A 76 16.82 7.78 -2.18
N ARG A 77 18.16 7.81 -2.11
CA ARG A 77 18.99 6.60 -2.33
C ARG A 77 18.70 5.51 -1.30
N PHE A 78 18.52 5.86 -0.05
CA PHE A 78 18.17 4.91 1.01
C PHE A 78 16.81 4.25 0.76
N LEU A 79 15.79 5.01 0.35
CA LEU A 79 14.48 4.46 -0.03
C LEU A 79 14.57 3.48 -1.22
N ALA A 80 15.60 3.62 -2.05
CA ALA A 80 15.91 2.70 -3.15
C ALA A 80 16.95 1.62 -2.78
N SER A 81 17.29 1.44 -1.49
CA SER A 81 18.23 0.42 -1.02
C SER A 81 17.59 -0.96 -0.90
N GLU A 82 18.39 -2.03 -0.87
CA GLU A 82 17.89 -3.39 -0.66
C GLU A 82 17.18 -3.55 0.69
N GLN A 83 17.66 -2.87 1.73
CA GLN A 83 17.01 -2.85 3.03
C GLN A 83 15.59 -2.30 2.94
N ALA A 84 15.41 -1.17 2.24
CA ALA A 84 14.09 -0.59 2.02
C ALA A 84 13.20 -1.50 1.15
N ARG A 85 13.75 -2.12 0.10
CA ARG A 85 13.02 -3.09 -0.74
C ARG A 85 12.50 -4.28 0.06
N SER A 86 13.35 -4.84 0.92
CA SER A 86 12.94 -5.93 1.81
C SER A 86 11.84 -5.50 2.78
N ALA A 87 11.89 -4.27 3.30
CA ALA A 87 10.84 -3.74 4.14
C ALA A 87 9.52 -3.56 3.37
N TYR A 88 9.56 -3.06 2.14
CA TYR A 88 8.37 -2.94 1.28
C TYR A 88 7.72 -4.30 1.01
N GLY A 89 8.53 -5.30 0.63
CA GLY A 89 8.05 -6.65 0.36
C GLY A 89 7.40 -7.32 1.57
N ALA A 90 7.88 -7.03 2.79
CA ALA A 90 7.28 -7.54 4.03
C ALA A 90 5.85 -7.05 4.26
N PHE A 91 5.45 -5.95 3.61
CA PHE A 91 4.09 -5.40 3.65
C PHE A 91 3.42 -5.44 2.26
N GLY A 92 3.84 -6.35 1.37
CA GLY A 92 3.16 -6.57 0.09
C GLY A 92 3.33 -5.44 -0.94
N LEU A 93 4.19 -4.46 -0.67
CA LEU A 93 4.58 -3.47 -1.66
C LEU A 93 5.65 -4.03 -2.60
N LYS A 94 5.54 -3.66 -3.88
CA LYS A 94 6.52 -4.01 -4.91
C LYS A 94 7.49 -2.86 -5.08
N ALA A 95 8.77 -3.10 -4.85
CA ALA A 95 9.80 -2.10 -5.13
C ALA A 95 9.93 -1.85 -6.63
N ALA A 96 10.16 -0.60 -7.02
CA ALA A 96 10.41 -0.24 -8.42
C ALA A 96 11.63 -0.99 -8.97
N THR A 97 11.48 -1.59 -10.15
CA THR A 97 12.52 -2.31 -10.88
C THR A 97 13.35 -1.34 -11.72
N GLY A 98 14.34 -0.67 -11.08
CA GLY A 98 15.29 0.22 -11.78
C GLY A 98 14.69 1.58 -12.17
N ASN A 99 15.56 2.55 -12.47
CA ASN A 99 15.17 3.94 -12.77
C ASN A 99 14.05 3.97 -13.81
N GLY A 100 12.89 4.50 -13.42
CA GLY A 100 11.73 4.69 -14.28
C GLY A 100 12.13 5.44 -15.53
N THR A 101 12.33 4.70 -16.62
CA THR A 101 12.28 5.29 -17.95
C THR A 101 10.80 5.29 -18.27
N ARG A 102 10.17 6.46 -18.18
CA ARG A 102 8.80 6.64 -18.66
C ARG A 102 8.76 6.12 -20.10
N ALA A 103 7.96 5.10 -20.36
CA ALA A 103 7.57 4.79 -21.72
C ALA A 103 6.82 6.04 -22.24
N SER A 104 7.41 6.67 -23.24
CA SER A 104 6.81 7.72 -24.07
C SER A 104 5.63 7.17 -24.86
#